data_AF-A0A953B166-F1
#
_entry.id   AF-A0A953B166-F1
#
_cell.length_a   1.000
_cell.length_b   1.000
_cell.length_c   1.000
_cell.angle_alpha   90.00
_cell.angle_beta   90.00
_cell.angle_gamma   90.00
#
_symmetry.space_group_name_H-M   'P 1'
#
loop_
_entity.id
_entity.type
_entity.pdbx_description
1 polymer ?
#
loop_
_entity_poly.entity_id
_entity_poly.type
_entity_poly.pdbx_seq_one_letter_code
_entity_poly.pdbx_strand_id
1 'polypeptide(L)'
;AARVGKLPEAEKQGEQTKDSADPKVRARTLYELTLVQLKAGSITPAKAIERLEEARFLWRGGPLELTVTRRLADLYLQQGEARKGLSLLRAAAAEFADSPEAPAIAQRMTQAFEDLYLNGGADRLKPLSAVALFQEFRELMPAGEKGDRMIAALADRMVKVDLLDQAAALLEDQVKTRLQGVERARVGARLAAIRLLDRKPDAALEALKLSDGADLPGQLAAERRRLEARARLEKGQGDVALALIAGDDSPDGLLLRVDIAWRAQKWADAAAAIGALVEARGEDPAKLSAEGEQLVLNRAVALSLAADHDGLKALRDRFGDSMGAGPFADAFALLTSDFAEADALKPVAEQLKGVEQVEGFLAAYRKRLQLASLSDQATTRPVPAP
;
A
#
# COMPACT_ATOMS: atom_id res chain seq x y z
N ALA A 1 20.23 -49.07 -8.34
CA ALA A 1 20.08 -49.56 -6.96
C ALA A 1 20.92 -48.69 -6.02
N ALA A 2 20.29 -47.77 -5.28
CA ALA A 2 20.82 -47.11 -4.06
C ALA A 2 19.99 -45.85 -3.72
N ARG A 3 18.71 -46.04 -3.35
CA ARG A 3 18.00 -45.11 -2.46
C ARG A 3 16.83 -45.79 -1.75
N VAL A 4 16.98 -47.08 -1.42
CA VAL A 4 16.21 -47.71 -0.34
C VAL A 4 16.94 -47.37 0.96
N GLY A 5 17.02 -46.06 1.24
CA GLY A 5 17.49 -45.58 2.53
C GLY A 5 16.46 -45.99 3.57
N LYS A 6 16.91 -46.61 4.66
CA LYS A 6 16.08 -47.10 5.76
C LYS A 6 14.95 -46.10 6.06
N LEU A 7 13.71 -46.49 5.76
CA LEU A 7 12.52 -45.80 6.29
C LEU A 7 12.72 -45.70 7.82
N PRO A 8 12.59 -44.51 8.43
CA PRO A 8 12.61 -44.35 9.89
C PRO A 8 11.68 -45.39 10.55
N GLU A 9 12.01 -45.88 11.74
CA GLU A 9 11.19 -46.91 12.43
C GLU A 9 9.72 -46.51 12.55
N ALA A 10 9.44 -45.21 12.73
CA ALA A 10 8.10 -44.64 12.72
C ALA A 10 7.34 -44.85 11.40
N GLU A 11 8.02 -44.81 10.25
CA GLU A 11 7.39 -45.08 8.94
C GLU A 11 7.06 -46.56 8.77
N LYS A 12 7.95 -47.46 9.21
CA LYS A 12 7.68 -48.91 9.17
C LYS A 12 6.52 -49.31 10.08
N GLN A 13 6.46 -48.74 11.28
CA GLN A 13 5.41 -49.03 12.25
C GLN A 13 4.06 -48.42 11.82
N GLY A 14 4.09 -47.25 11.17
CA GLY A 14 2.90 -46.68 10.57
C GLY A 14 2.36 -47.51 9.39
N GLU A 15 3.21 -48.02 8.52
CA GLU A 15 2.79 -48.90 7.40
C GLU A 15 2.11 -50.20 7.88
N GLN A 16 2.44 -50.69 9.07
CA GLN A 16 1.81 -51.89 9.67
C GLN A 16 0.42 -51.62 10.25
N THR A 17 0.10 -50.37 10.57
CA THR A 17 -1.12 -49.98 11.30
C THR A 17 -2.11 -49.20 10.44
N LYS A 18 -1.75 -48.87 9.20
CA LYS A 18 -2.60 -48.13 8.25
C LYS A 18 -3.93 -48.85 7.93
N ASP A 19 -3.90 -50.19 7.94
CA ASP A 19 -5.06 -51.04 7.65
C ASP A 19 -5.79 -51.50 8.93
N SER A 20 -5.53 -50.85 10.06
CA SER A 20 -6.21 -51.14 11.33
C SER A 20 -7.74 -51.05 11.18
N ALA A 21 -8.46 -51.94 11.89
CA ALA A 21 -9.91 -51.89 11.97
C ALA A 21 -10.42 -50.69 12.81
N ASP A 22 -9.58 -50.14 13.69
CA ASP A 22 -9.91 -48.98 14.53
C ASP A 22 -9.66 -47.66 13.77
N PRO A 23 -10.72 -46.87 13.48
CA PRO A 23 -10.58 -45.58 12.78
C PRO A 23 -9.66 -44.58 13.50
N LYS A 24 -9.61 -44.61 14.85
CA LYS A 24 -8.74 -43.75 15.65
C LYS A 24 -7.27 -44.09 15.43
N VAL A 25 -6.94 -45.37 15.39
CA VAL A 25 -5.58 -45.85 15.11
C VAL A 25 -5.18 -45.45 13.70
N ARG A 26 -6.07 -45.66 12.70
CA ARG A 26 -5.79 -45.24 11.32
C ARG A 26 -5.55 -43.73 11.20
N ALA A 27 -6.39 -42.90 11.80
CA ALA A 27 -6.25 -41.45 11.77
C ALA A 27 -4.93 -41.00 12.42
N ARG A 28 -4.56 -41.61 13.56
CA ARG A 28 -3.28 -41.34 14.22
C ARG A 28 -2.08 -41.73 13.36
N THR A 29 -2.11 -42.93 12.80
CA THR A 29 -1.07 -43.43 11.89
C THR A 29 -0.91 -42.51 10.67
N LEU A 30 -2.02 -42.11 10.06
CA LEU A 30 -2.02 -41.20 8.91
C LEU A 30 -1.42 -39.84 9.27
N TYR A 31 -1.77 -39.28 10.43
CA TYR A 31 -1.18 -38.05 10.95
C TYR A 31 0.35 -38.17 11.15
N GLU A 32 0.80 -39.18 11.90
CA GLU A 32 2.21 -39.37 12.24
C GLU A 32 3.07 -39.59 10.99
N LEU A 33 2.63 -40.47 10.08
CA LEU A 33 3.29 -40.72 8.79
C LEU A 33 3.39 -39.45 7.95
N THR A 34 2.30 -38.68 7.87
CA THR A 34 2.26 -37.43 7.11
C THR A 34 3.30 -36.44 7.63
N LEU A 35 3.48 -36.32 8.95
CA LEU A 35 4.46 -35.41 9.53
C LEU A 35 5.90 -35.86 9.31
N VAL A 36 6.19 -37.14 9.44
CA VAL A 36 7.53 -37.67 9.19
C VAL A 36 7.92 -37.44 7.72
N GLN A 37 7.02 -37.76 6.81
CA GLN A 37 7.26 -37.60 5.37
C GLN A 37 7.37 -36.14 4.94
N LEU A 38 6.53 -35.26 5.50
CA LEU A 38 6.63 -33.82 5.25
C LEU A 38 7.97 -33.27 5.75
N LYS A 39 8.41 -33.67 6.95
CA LYS A 39 9.71 -33.26 7.52
C LYS A 39 10.89 -33.79 6.71
N ALA A 40 10.77 -34.99 6.16
CA ALA A 40 11.77 -35.60 5.27
C ALA A 40 11.75 -35.00 3.85
N GLY A 41 10.77 -34.16 3.51
CA GLY A 41 10.57 -33.62 2.16
C GLY A 41 10.10 -34.64 1.14
N SER A 42 9.64 -35.82 1.57
CA SER A 42 9.14 -36.88 0.68
C SER A 42 7.70 -36.64 0.20
N ILE A 43 6.97 -35.74 0.86
CA ILE A 43 5.68 -35.22 0.37
C ILE A 43 5.67 -33.69 0.39
N THR A 44 4.88 -33.09 -0.50
CA THR A 44 4.67 -31.64 -0.54
C THR A 44 3.71 -31.20 0.58
N PRO A 45 3.73 -29.91 0.98
CA PRO A 45 2.73 -29.37 1.89
C PRO A 45 1.29 -29.58 1.43
N ALA A 46 1.01 -29.46 0.12
CA ALA A 46 -0.30 -29.73 -0.45
C ALA A 46 -0.76 -31.19 -0.23
N LYS A 47 0.16 -32.15 -0.41
CA LYS A 47 -0.15 -33.57 -0.14
C LYS A 47 -0.32 -33.85 1.35
N ALA A 48 0.41 -33.14 2.21
CA ALA A 48 0.20 -33.23 3.65
C ALA A 48 -1.17 -32.69 4.06
N ILE A 49 -1.63 -31.58 3.48
CA ILE A 49 -2.98 -31.03 3.70
C ILE A 49 -4.05 -32.07 3.34
N GLU A 50 -3.97 -32.66 2.14
CA GLU A 50 -4.93 -33.71 1.69
C GLU A 50 -5.04 -34.87 2.69
N ARG A 51 -3.90 -35.37 3.17
CA ARG A 51 -3.88 -36.49 4.14
C ARG A 51 -4.35 -36.09 5.52
N LEU A 52 -4.09 -34.87 5.97
CA LEU A 52 -4.59 -34.40 7.26
C LEU A 52 -6.10 -34.09 7.20
N GLU A 53 -6.64 -33.68 6.05
CA GLU A 53 -8.09 -33.63 5.82
C GLU A 53 -8.70 -35.03 5.94
N GLU A 54 -8.13 -36.03 5.27
CA GLU A 54 -8.55 -37.43 5.39
C GLU A 54 -8.51 -37.91 6.85
N ALA A 55 -7.44 -37.61 7.59
CA ALA A 55 -7.34 -37.96 9.01
C ALA A 55 -8.48 -37.35 9.86
N ARG A 56 -8.93 -36.12 9.54
CA ARG A 56 -10.10 -35.51 10.20
C ARG A 56 -11.43 -36.15 9.80
N PHE A 57 -11.54 -36.73 8.60
CA PHE A 57 -12.72 -37.50 8.22
C PHE A 57 -12.74 -38.89 8.88
N LEU A 58 -11.58 -39.50 9.09
CA LEU A 58 -11.45 -40.82 9.71
C LEU A 58 -11.79 -40.83 11.21
N TRP A 59 -11.48 -39.74 11.93
CA TRP A 59 -11.73 -39.66 13.37
C TRP A 59 -12.12 -38.25 13.81
N ARG A 60 -13.15 -38.19 14.68
CA ARG A 60 -13.64 -36.99 15.35
C ARG A 60 -13.66 -37.23 16.87
N GLY A 61 -13.35 -36.21 17.63
CA GLY A 61 -13.37 -36.17 19.09
C GLY A 61 -12.00 -36.33 19.76
N GLY A 62 -11.84 -35.59 20.85
CA GLY A 62 -10.71 -35.71 21.79
C GLY A 62 -9.39 -35.11 21.28
N PRO A 63 -8.27 -35.36 22.01
CA PRO A 63 -6.99 -34.70 21.76
C PRO A 63 -6.38 -34.95 20.37
N LEU A 64 -6.71 -36.08 19.74
CA LEU A 64 -6.21 -36.41 18.40
C LEU A 64 -6.80 -35.47 17.35
N GLU A 65 -8.12 -35.24 17.36
CA GLU A 65 -8.76 -34.31 16.42
C GLU A 65 -8.17 -32.91 16.55
N LEU A 66 -7.98 -32.44 17.78
CA LEU A 66 -7.40 -31.13 18.05
C LEU A 66 -5.97 -31.02 17.49
N THR A 67 -5.17 -32.06 17.70
CA THR A 67 -3.78 -32.14 17.21
C THR A 67 -3.72 -32.11 15.68
N VAL A 68 -4.57 -32.89 15.01
CA VAL A 68 -4.67 -32.92 13.55
C VAL A 68 -5.16 -31.56 13.03
N THR A 69 -6.21 -30.99 13.63
CA THR A 69 -6.82 -29.73 13.20
C THR A 69 -5.86 -28.55 13.33
N ARG A 70 -5.13 -28.44 14.45
CA ARG A 70 -4.11 -27.39 14.63
C ARG A 70 -3.02 -27.47 13.57
N ARG A 71 -2.51 -28.68 13.31
CA ARG A 71 -1.46 -28.88 12.34
C ARG A 71 -1.92 -28.63 10.90
N LEU A 72 -3.13 -29.05 10.56
CA LEU A 72 -3.76 -28.74 9.27
C LEU A 72 -3.93 -27.24 9.09
N ALA A 73 -4.39 -26.52 10.12
CA ALA A 73 -4.51 -25.07 10.07
C ALA A 73 -3.16 -24.38 9.83
N ASP A 74 -2.10 -24.81 10.52
CA ASP A 74 -0.75 -24.28 10.30
C ASP A 74 -0.27 -24.49 8.86
N LEU A 75 -0.55 -25.65 8.26
CA LEU A 75 -0.20 -25.91 6.86
C LEU A 75 -0.98 -24.98 5.91
N TYR A 76 -2.28 -24.77 6.14
CA TYR A 76 -3.03 -23.80 5.34
C TYR A 76 -2.46 -22.39 5.45
N LEU A 77 -2.13 -21.93 6.66
CA LEU A 77 -1.50 -20.62 6.86
C LEU A 77 -0.17 -20.51 6.10
N GLN A 78 0.67 -21.56 6.15
CA GLN A 78 1.95 -21.61 5.43
C GLN A 78 1.79 -21.62 3.90
N GLN A 79 0.72 -22.23 3.38
CA GLN A 79 0.40 -22.23 1.95
C GLN A 79 -0.31 -20.96 1.47
N GLY A 80 -0.52 -19.97 2.36
CA GLY A 80 -1.24 -18.74 2.02
C GLY A 80 -2.76 -18.89 1.99
N GLU A 81 -3.29 -20.04 2.39
CA GLU A 81 -4.73 -20.31 2.53
C GLU A 81 -5.26 -19.79 3.88
N ALA A 82 -5.01 -18.50 4.13
CA ALA A 82 -5.19 -17.85 5.41
C ALA A 82 -6.59 -18.03 6.01
N ARG A 83 -7.62 -17.86 5.16
CA ARG A 83 -9.02 -18.04 5.55
C ARG A 83 -9.27 -19.43 6.11
N LYS A 84 -8.86 -20.49 5.40
CA LYS A 84 -9.07 -21.88 5.84
C LYS A 84 -8.35 -22.16 7.16
N GLY A 85 -7.10 -21.73 7.28
CA GLY A 85 -6.32 -21.90 8.50
C GLY A 85 -6.96 -21.22 9.72
N LEU A 86 -7.33 -19.94 9.58
CA LEU A 86 -7.98 -19.19 10.67
C LEU A 86 -9.38 -19.73 10.99
N SER A 87 -10.19 -20.11 9.99
CA SER A 87 -11.52 -20.70 10.23
C SER A 87 -11.42 -22.02 10.99
N LEU A 88 -10.41 -22.86 10.67
CA LEU A 88 -10.17 -24.11 11.40
C LEU A 88 -9.75 -23.88 12.84
N LEU A 89 -8.86 -22.92 13.10
CA LEU A 89 -8.47 -22.57 14.46
C LEU A 89 -9.64 -21.99 15.24
N ARG A 90 -10.48 -21.15 14.62
CA ARG A 90 -11.70 -20.61 15.26
C ARG A 90 -12.67 -21.72 15.63
N ALA A 91 -12.91 -22.66 14.72
CA ALA A 91 -13.76 -23.82 14.99
C ALA A 91 -13.19 -24.68 16.14
N ALA A 92 -11.88 -24.95 16.12
CA ALA A 92 -11.22 -25.69 17.18
C ALA A 92 -11.27 -24.97 18.54
N ALA A 93 -11.13 -23.65 18.57
CA ALA A 93 -11.25 -22.86 19.80
C ALA A 93 -12.66 -22.92 20.40
N ALA A 94 -13.70 -22.98 19.56
CA ALA A 94 -15.09 -23.11 19.99
C ALA A 94 -15.43 -24.53 20.46
N GLU A 95 -14.99 -25.55 19.72
CA GLU A 95 -15.28 -26.96 20.00
C GLU A 95 -14.50 -27.49 21.21
N PHE A 96 -13.27 -27.03 21.41
CA PHE A 96 -12.38 -27.45 22.49
C PHE A 96 -12.18 -26.36 23.55
N ALA A 97 -13.20 -25.55 23.82
CA ALA A 97 -13.13 -24.40 24.73
C ALA A 97 -12.70 -24.78 26.18
N ASP A 98 -13.08 -25.97 26.64
CA ASP A 98 -12.74 -26.49 27.97
C ASP A 98 -11.38 -27.22 28.03
N SER A 99 -10.68 -27.34 26.90
CA SER A 99 -9.38 -28.01 26.86
C SER A 99 -8.26 -27.09 27.34
N PRO A 100 -7.20 -27.63 27.99
CA PRO A 100 -6.06 -26.83 28.45
C PRO A 100 -5.30 -26.16 27.29
N GLU A 101 -5.51 -26.60 26.05
CA GLU A 101 -4.91 -26.03 24.84
C GLU A 101 -5.68 -24.83 24.28
N ALA A 102 -6.90 -24.53 24.73
CA ALA A 102 -7.71 -23.43 24.21
C ALA A 102 -6.98 -22.06 24.19
N PRO A 103 -6.25 -21.66 25.26
CA PRO A 103 -5.47 -20.41 25.24
C PRO A 103 -4.39 -20.39 24.15
N ALA A 104 -3.73 -21.53 23.91
CA ALA A 104 -2.71 -21.65 22.87
C ALA A 104 -3.30 -21.54 21.46
N ILE A 105 -4.54 -22.01 21.24
CA ILE A 105 -5.24 -21.86 19.96
C ILE A 105 -5.60 -20.40 19.72
N ALA A 106 -6.18 -19.72 20.72
CA ALA A 106 -6.48 -18.30 20.63
C ALA A 106 -5.23 -17.47 20.35
N GLN A 107 -4.13 -17.73 21.07
CA GLN A 107 -2.84 -17.06 20.82
C GLN A 107 -2.34 -17.30 19.40
N ARG A 108 -2.45 -18.53 18.89
CA ARG A 108 -2.03 -18.87 17.53
C ARG A 108 -2.85 -18.13 16.48
N MET A 109 -4.16 -17.97 16.69
CA MET A 109 -5.04 -17.18 15.82
C MET A 109 -4.62 -15.72 15.79
N THR A 110 -4.39 -15.10 16.95
CA THR A 110 -3.91 -13.71 17.03
C THR A 110 -2.56 -13.56 16.34
N GLN A 111 -1.61 -14.47 16.56
CA GLN A 111 -0.31 -14.45 15.87
C GLN A 111 -0.45 -14.58 14.35
N ALA A 112 -1.29 -15.50 13.87
CA ALA A 112 -1.55 -15.64 12.44
C ALA A 112 -2.17 -14.37 11.83
N PHE A 113 -3.06 -13.71 12.58
CA PHE A 113 -3.66 -12.45 12.17
C PHE A 113 -2.63 -11.29 12.18
N GLU A 114 -1.76 -11.22 13.19
CA GLU A 114 -0.61 -10.31 13.21
C GLU A 114 0.32 -10.53 12.01
N ASP A 115 0.66 -11.77 11.70
CA ASP A 115 1.53 -12.10 10.57
C ASP A 115 0.93 -11.65 9.23
N LEU A 116 -0.39 -11.78 9.09
CA LEU A 116 -1.10 -11.32 7.91
C LEU A 116 -1.04 -9.79 7.76
N TYR A 117 -1.43 -9.04 8.80
CA TYR A 117 -1.68 -7.61 8.63
C TYR A 117 -0.52 -6.70 9.02
N LEU A 118 0.41 -7.18 9.85
CA LEU A 118 1.60 -6.44 10.27
C LEU A 118 2.89 -6.93 9.62
N ASN A 119 2.99 -8.23 9.27
CA ASN A 119 4.23 -8.83 8.75
C ASN A 119 4.15 -9.21 7.26
N GLY A 120 3.26 -8.56 6.49
CA GLY A 120 3.18 -8.68 5.03
C GLY A 120 2.51 -9.96 4.50
N GLY A 121 1.93 -10.81 5.35
CA GLY A 121 1.23 -12.02 4.88
C GLY A 121 0.03 -11.71 3.97
N ALA A 122 -0.68 -10.61 4.25
CA ALA A 122 -1.83 -10.16 3.48
C ALA A 122 -1.46 -9.56 2.11
N ASP A 123 -0.19 -9.26 1.82
CA ASP A 123 0.24 -8.68 0.54
C ASP A 123 0.18 -9.68 -0.61
N ARG A 124 0.22 -10.97 -0.27
CA ARG A 124 0.05 -12.07 -1.23
C ARG A 124 -1.42 -12.29 -1.59
N LEU A 125 -2.34 -11.70 -0.81
CA LEU A 125 -3.77 -11.79 -1.07
C LEU A 125 -4.19 -10.69 -2.02
N LYS A 126 -5.20 -10.97 -2.86
CA LYS A 126 -5.90 -9.91 -3.59
C LYS A 126 -6.44 -8.90 -2.57
N PRO A 127 -6.37 -7.57 -2.82
CA PRO A 127 -6.71 -6.60 -1.78
C PRO A 127 -8.13 -6.75 -1.23
N LEU A 128 -9.11 -7.05 -2.09
CA LEU A 128 -10.49 -7.33 -1.65
C LEU A 128 -10.57 -8.57 -0.74
N SER A 129 -9.80 -9.62 -1.02
CA SER A 129 -9.72 -10.81 -0.17
C SER A 129 -9.08 -10.49 1.18
N ALA A 130 -8.04 -9.65 1.22
CA ALA A 130 -7.43 -9.18 2.47
C ALA A 130 -8.43 -8.37 3.31
N VAL A 131 -9.26 -7.54 2.67
CA VAL A 131 -10.32 -6.77 3.35
C VAL A 131 -11.39 -7.70 3.92
N ALA A 132 -11.90 -8.63 3.11
CA ALA A 132 -12.93 -9.58 3.54
C ALA A 132 -12.42 -10.45 4.70
N LEU A 133 -11.17 -10.93 4.62
CA LEU A 133 -10.55 -11.71 5.69
C LEU A 133 -10.41 -10.90 6.98
N PHE A 134 -10.06 -9.61 6.90
CA PHE A 134 -9.95 -8.78 8.08
C PHE A 134 -11.30 -8.64 8.77
N GLN A 135 -12.35 -8.36 8.00
CA GLN A 135 -13.70 -8.21 8.53
C GLN A 135 -14.22 -9.50 9.15
N GLU A 136 -13.90 -10.64 8.53
CA GLU A 136 -14.28 -11.95 9.06
C GLU A 136 -13.62 -12.22 10.42
N PHE A 137 -12.36 -11.82 10.62
CA PHE A 137 -11.55 -12.10 11.81
C PHE A 137 -11.22 -10.86 12.68
N ARG A 138 -12.07 -9.83 12.61
CA ARG A 138 -11.83 -8.54 13.29
C ARG A 138 -11.70 -8.64 14.81
N GLU A 139 -12.26 -9.69 15.40
CA GLU A 139 -12.18 -9.96 16.84
C GLU A 139 -10.77 -10.36 17.29
N LEU A 140 -9.89 -10.72 16.35
CA LEU A 140 -8.48 -11.03 16.63
C LEU A 140 -7.58 -9.80 16.67
N MET A 141 -8.12 -8.62 16.39
CA MET A 141 -7.36 -7.37 16.40
C MET A 141 -6.87 -7.06 17.83
N PRO A 142 -5.56 -6.89 18.04
CA PRO A 142 -5.03 -6.55 19.35
C PRO A 142 -5.42 -5.12 19.76
N ALA A 143 -5.48 -4.86 21.06
CA ALA A 143 -5.65 -3.51 21.58
C ALA A 143 -4.36 -2.67 21.42
N GLY A 144 -4.50 -1.35 21.52
CA GLY A 144 -3.38 -0.39 21.45
C GLY A 144 -2.75 -0.27 20.07
N GLU A 145 -1.47 0.12 20.06
CA GLU A 145 -0.75 0.54 18.84
C GLU A 145 -0.73 -0.52 17.72
N LYS A 146 -0.63 -1.81 18.07
CA LYS A 146 -0.62 -2.88 17.07
C LYS A 146 -1.94 -2.91 16.27
N GLY A 147 -3.08 -2.84 16.97
CA GLY A 147 -4.40 -2.80 16.33
C GLY A 147 -4.57 -1.53 15.52
N ASP A 148 -4.06 -0.41 16.04
CA ASP A 148 -4.11 0.87 15.34
C ASP A 148 -3.34 0.84 14.01
N ARG A 149 -2.17 0.19 13.99
CA ARG A 149 -1.41 -0.04 12.75
C ARG A 149 -2.13 -0.99 11.79
N MET A 150 -2.82 -2.02 12.29
CA MET A 150 -3.61 -2.91 11.45
C MET A 150 -4.78 -2.19 10.76
N ILE A 151 -5.48 -1.32 11.49
CA ILE A 151 -6.54 -0.45 10.98
C ILE A 151 -5.99 0.44 9.85
N ALA A 152 -4.88 1.13 10.10
CA ALA A 152 -4.24 1.95 9.07
C ALA A 152 -3.85 1.14 7.83
N ALA A 153 -3.24 -0.03 8.01
CA ALA A 153 -2.83 -0.90 6.92
C ALA A 153 -4.03 -1.49 6.14
N LEU A 154 -5.18 -1.67 6.79
CA LEU A 154 -6.41 -2.07 6.13
C LEU A 154 -6.99 -0.94 5.28
N ALA A 155 -7.00 0.30 5.80
CA ALA A 155 -7.44 1.47 5.05
C ALA A 155 -6.64 1.65 3.76
N ASP A 156 -5.31 1.51 3.81
CA ASP A 156 -4.45 1.61 2.63
C ASP A 156 -4.79 0.55 1.57
N ARG A 157 -5.13 -0.68 2.00
CA ARG A 157 -5.58 -1.74 1.09
C ARG A 157 -6.94 -1.45 0.47
N MET A 158 -7.86 -0.84 1.23
CA MET A 158 -9.15 -0.38 0.70
C MET A 158 -8.95 0.70 -0.38
N VAL A 159 -8.03 1.65 -0.17
CA VAL A 159 -7.70 2.68 -1.17
C VAL A 159 -7.16 2.08 -2.48
N LYS A 160 -6.40 0.97 -2.41
CA LYS A 160 -5.89 0.27 -3.60
C LYS A 160 -6.98 -0.30 -4.50
N VAL A 161 -8.16 -0.60 -3.95
CA VAL A 161 -9.32 -1.14 -4.71
C VAL A 161 -10.49 -0.17 -4.73
N ASP A 162 -10.21 1.13 -4.58
CA ASP A 162 -11.17 2.22 -4.70
C ASP A 162 -12.32 2.20 -3.68
N LEU A 163 -12.13 1.51 -2.54
CA LEU A 163 -13.04 1.52 -1.40
C LEU A 163 -12.76 2.73 -0.49
N LEU A 164 -12.77 3.93 -1.08
CA LEU A 164 -12.34 5.17 -0.41
C LEU A 164 -13.25 5.53 0.77
N ASP A 165 -14.56 5.35 0.63
CA ASP A 165 -15.52 5.64 1.69
C ASP A 165 -15.34 4.74 2.91
N GLN A 166 -15.12 3.44 2.70
CA GLN A 166 -14.88 2.48 3.78
C GLN A 166 -13.53 2.73 4.46
N ALA A 167 -12.49 3.03 3.68
CA ALA A 167 -11.18 3.40 4.20
C ALA A 167 -11.28 4.65 5.09
N ALA A 168 -11.99 5.68 4.61
CA ALA A 168 -12.19 6.91 5.35
C ALA A 168 -12.98 6.70 6.63
N ALA A 169 -14.08 5.94 6.61
CA ALA A 169 -14.88 5.66 7.80
C ALA A 169 -14.06 4.97 8.90
N LEU A 170 -13.16 4.05 8.50
CA LEU A 170 -12.31 3.31 9.42
C LEU A 170 -11.22 4.18 10.06
N LEU A 171 -10.56 5.05 9.28
CA LEU A 171 -9.60 6.01 9.85
C LEU A 171 -10.30 7.10 10.69
N GLU A 172 -11.51 7.50 10.31
CA GLU A 172 -12.29 8.49 11.04
C GLU A 172 -12.67 8.01 12.44
N ASP A 173 -13.12 6.76 12.59
CA ASP A 173 -13.36 6.16 13.91
C ASP A 173 -12.07 6.16 14.75
N GLN A 174 -10.95 5.74 14.14
CA GLN A 174 -9.65 5.70 14.80
C GLN A 174 -9.20 7.08 15.33
N VAL A 175 -9.37 8.13 14.52
CA VAL A 175 -9.06 9.52 14.91
C VAL A 175 -9.96 10.00 16.05
N LYS A 176 -11.24 9.61 16.07
CA LYS A 176 -12.21 10.04 17.08
C LYS A 176 -12.06 9.32 18.42
N THR A 177 -11.76 8.03 18.41
CA THR A 177 -11.95 7.18 19.58
C THR A 177 -10.66 6.56 20.13
N ARG A 178 -9.57 6.51 19.35
CA ARG A 178 -8.38 5.71 19.71
C ARG A 178 -7.09 6.52 19.81
N LEU A 179 -6.86 7.45 18.88
CA LEU A 179 -5.57 8.12 18.73
C LEU A 179 -5.48 9.46 19.44
N GLN A 180 -4.27 9.84 19.84
CA GLN A 180 -3.95 11.13 20.45
C GLN A 180 -2.65 11.71 19.88
N GLY A 181 -2.41 13.01 20.12
CA GLY A 181 -1.17 13.69 19.78
C GLY A 181 -0.77 13.57 18.30
N VAL A 182 0.53 13.33 18.08
CA VAL A 182 1.13 13.25 16.73
C VAL A 182 0.51 12.16 15.87
N GLU A 183 0.20 11.00 16.45
CA GLU A 183 -0.40 9.88 15.69
C GLU A 183 -1.84 10.18 15.27
N ARG A 184 -2.63 10.88 16.09
CA ARG A 184 -3.94 11.39 15.68
C ARG A 184 -3.82 12.33 14.48
N ALA A 185 -2.86 13.26 14.53
CA ALA A 185 -2.63 14.22 13.45
C ALA A 185 -2.14 13.55 12.16
N ARG A 186 -1.31 12.50 12.27
CA ARG A 186 -0.82 11.69 11.15
C ARG A 186 -1.95 10.93 10.47
N VAL A 187 -2.78 10.21 11.25
CA VAL A 187 -3.90 9.45 10.69
C VAL A 187 -4.99 10.39 10.15
N GLY A 188 -5.22 11.54 10.78
CA GLY A 188 -6.13 12.55 10.26
C GLY A 188 -5.67 13.17 8.94
N ALA A 189 -4.35 13.36 8.74
CA ALA A 189 -3.80 13.75 7.44
C ALA A 189 -4.08 12.69 6.37
N ARG A 190 -3.87 11.40 6.70
CA ARG A 190 -4.21 10.29 5.80
C ARG A 190 -5.70 10.27 5.46
N LEU A 191 -6.58 10.42 6.45
CA LEU A 191 -8.03 10.53 6.27
C LEU A 191 -8.39 11.68 5.33
N ALA A 192 -7.82 12.87 5.54
CA ALA A 192 -8.07 14.03 4.69
C ALA A 192 -7.65 13.77 3.23
N ALA A 193 -6.51 13.12 3.01
CA ALA A 193 -6.08 12.76 1.68
C ALA A 193 -7.03 11.75 1.00
N ILE A 194 -7.52 10.74 1.72
CA ILE A 194 -8.52 9.80 1.18
C ILE A 194 -9.81 10.55 0.82
N ARG A 195 -10.28 11.48 1.66
CA ARG A 195 -11.45 12.32 1.35
C ARG A 195 -11.22 13.20 0.12
N LEU A 196 -10.01 13.70 -0.10
CA LEU A 196 -9.66 14.45 -1.32
C LEU A 196 -9.65 13.57 -2.57
N LEU A 197 -9.12 12.35 -2.48
CA LEU A 197 -9.19 11.36 -3.58
C LEU A 197 -10.65 11.06 -3.96
N ASP A 198 -11.52 11.06 -2.96
CA ASP A 198 -12.96 10.84 -3.10
C ASP A 198 -13.75 12.13 -3.42
N ARG A 199 -13.07 13.21 -3.80
CA ARG A 199 -13.66 14.52 -4.17
C ARG A 199 -14.56 15.14 -3.08
N LYS A 200 -14.24 14.92 -1.80
CA LYS A 200 -14.93 15.48 -0.64
C LYS A 200 -14.05 16.49 0.11
N PRO A 201 -13.81 17.70 -0.46
CA PRO A 201 -12.88 18.67 0.13
C PRO A 201 -13.34 19.22 1.48
N ASP A 202 -14.64 19.39 1.71
CA ASP A 202 -15.16 19.81 3.02
C ASP A 202 -14.87 18.75 4.10
N ALA A 203 -15.11 17.47 3.80
CA ALA A 203 -14.80 16.39 4.71
C ALA A 203 -13.29 16.26 4.97
N ALA A 204 -12.45 16.60 3.99
CA ALA A 204 -11.00 16.63 4.18
C ALA A 204 -10.57 17.74 5.16
N LEU A 205 -11.14 18.94 5.03
CA LEU A 205 -10.90 20.05 5.97
C LEU A 205 -11.37 19.68 7.40
N GLU A 206 -12.53 19.06 7.54
CA GLU A 206 -13.03 18.59 8.83
C GLU A 206 -12.13 17.50 9.42
N ALA A 207 -11.61 16.58 8.61
CA ALA A 207 -10.66 15.56 9.06
C ALA A 207 -9.35 16.18 9.58
N LEU A 208 -8.82 17.20 8.89
CA LEU A 208 -7.65 17.94 9.37
C LEU A 208 -7.97 18.62 10.70
N LYS A 209 -9.05 19.39 10.78
CA LYS A 209 -9.47 20.11 11.99
C LYS A 209 -9.71 19.18 13.18
N LEU A 210 -10.44 18.08 12.98
CA LEU A 210 -10.71 17.06 14.00
C LEU A 210 -9.43 16.45 14.59
N SER A 211 -8.38 16.39 13.77
CA SER A 211 -7.10 15.79 14.11
C SER A 211 -6.01 16.83 14.41
N ASP A 212 -6.37 18.09 14.66
CA ASP A 212 -5.40 19.12 15.02
C ASP A 212 -4.62 18.74 16.28
N GLY A 213 -3.38 19.20 16.34
CA GLY A 213 -2.46 18.94 17.44
C GLY A 213 -1.45 20.07 17.59
N ALA A 214 -0.99 20.28 18.81
CA ALA A 214 0.15 21.16 19.10
C ALA A 214 1.47 20.42 18.81
N ASP A 215 2.54 21.19 18.59
CA ASP A 215 3.92 20.70 18.51
C ASP A 215 4.15 19.57 17.49
N LEU A 216 3.47 19.64 16.35
CA LEU A 216 3.62 18.64 15.29
C LEU A 216 5.02 18.69 14.68
N PRO A 217 5.63 17.53 14.35
CA PRO A 217 6.87 17.50 13.58
C PRO A 217 6.74 18.29 12.28
N GLY A 218 7.76 19.07 11.92
CA GLY A 218 7.69 20.03 10.80
C GLY A 218 7.23 19.41 9.48
N GLN A 219 7.66 18.18 9.17
CA GLN A 219 7.22 17.45 7.97
C GLN A 219 5.71 17.14 7.99
N LEU A 220 5.18 16.70 9.14
CA LEU A 220 3.75 16.40 9.29
C LEU A 220 2.90 17.68 9.24
N ALA A 221 3.37 18.76 9.88
CA ALA A 221 2.71 20.06 9.81
C ALA A 221 2.65 20.58 8.36
N ALA A 222 3.74 20.43 7.60
CA ALA A 222 3.80 20.82 6.20
C ALA A 222 2.89 19.96 5.32
N GLU A 223 2.86 18.63 5.52
CA GLU A 223 1.95 17.72 4.82
C GLU A 223 0.48 18.11 5.04
N ARG A 224 0.09 18.34 6.31
CA ARG A 224 -1.26 18.78 6.65
C ARG A 224 -1.63 20.11 5.99
N ARG A 225 -0.69 21.06 5.96
CA ARG A 225 -0.89 22.36 5.30
C ARG A 225 -1.07 22.22 3.79
N ARG A 226 -0.31 21.34 3.14
CA ARG A 226 -0.48 21.03 1.71
C ARG A 226 -1.83 20.37 1.42
N LEU A 227 -2.29 19.47 2.28
CA LEU A 227 -3.62 18.87 2.18
C LEU A 227 -4.72 19.91 2.37
N GLU A 228 -4.56 20.85 3.31
CA GLU A 228 -5.48 21.98 3.46
C GLU A 228 -5.50 22.83 2.19
N ALA A 229 -4.34 23.25 1.68
CA ALA A 229 -4.23 24.02 0.45
C ALA A 229 -4.89 23.31 -0.73
N ARG A 230 -4.71 21.98 -0.85
CA ARG A 230 -5.40 21.19 -1.87
C ARG A 230 -6.91 21.23 -1.71
N ALA A 231 -7.43 21.05 -0.50
CA ALA A 231 -8.86 21.13 -0.25
C ALA A 231 -9.44 22.52 -0.56
N ARG A 232 -8.69 23.59 -0.24
CA ARG A 232 -9.05 24.97 -0.58
C ARG A 232 -9.10 25.20 -2.09
N LEU A 233 -8.11 24.67 -2.82
CA LEU A 233 -8.08 24.74 -4.28
C LEU A 233 -9.30 24.06 -4.92
N GLU A 234 -9.70 22.88 -4.44
CA GLU A 234 -10.90 22.18 -4.94
C GLU A 234 -12.20 22.95 -4.66
N LYS A 235 -12.20 23.83 -3.66
CA LYS A 235 -13.31 24.74 -3.35
C LYS A 235 -13.23 26.07 -4.12
N GLY A 236 -12.32 26.20 -5.08
CA GLY A 236 -12.10 27.44 -5.85
C GLY A 236 -11.36 28.53 -5.08
N GLN A 237 -10.79 28.23 -3.90
CA GLN A 237 -10.08 29.18 -3.05
C GLN A 237 -8.57 29.18 -3.37
N GLY A 238 -8.22 29.39 -4.63
CA GLY A 238 -6.84 29.27 -5.14
C GLY A 238 -5.84 30.20 -4.47
N ASP A 239 -6.23 31.47 -4.22
CA ASP A 239 -5.34 32.44 -3.57
C ASP A 239 -5.05 32.07 -2.11
N VAL A 240 -6.05 31.53 -1.41
CA VAL A 240 -5.89 31.01 -0.04
C VAL A 240 -4.96 29.80 -0.04
N ALA A 241 -5.16 28.88 -0.99
CA ALA A 241 -4.29 27.72 -1.16
C ALA A 241 -2.83 28.12 -1.41
N LEU A 242 -2.59 29.13 -2.26
CA LEU A 242 -1.26 29.63 -2.57
C LEU A 242 -0.59 30.27 -1.35
N ALA A 243 -1.35 31.07 -0.58
CA ALA A 243 -0.85 31.68 0.65
C ALA A 243 -0.46 30.64 1.70
N LEU A 244 -1.22 29.55 1.83
CA LEU A 244 -0.90 28.46 2.75
C LEU A 244 0.45 27.80 2.43
N ILE A 245 0.85 27.73 1.16
CA ILE A 245 2.10 27.10 0.73
C ILE A 245 3.20 28.10 0.34
N ALA A 246 3.04 29.38 0.70
CA ALA A 246 4.05 30.41 0.49
C ALA A 246 5.33 30.06 1.28
N GLY A 247 6.40 29.66 0.58
CA GLY A 247 7.67 29.20 1.18
C GLY A 247 7.85 27.68 1.28
N ASP A 248 6.87 26.87 0.84
CA ASP A 248 7.06 25.43 0.66
C ASP A 248 7.68 25.11 -0.71
N ASP A 249 9.00 25.05 -0.77
CA ASP A 249 9.76 24.73 -1.99
C ASP A 249 10.06 23.23 -2.13
N SER A 250 9.39 22.39 -1.34
CA SER A 250 9.45 20.95 -1.54
C SER A 250 8.78 20.56 -2.87
N PRO A 251 9.13 19.40 -3.46
CA PRO A 251 8.47 18.92 -4.67
C PRO A 251 6.94 18.88 -4.56
N ASP A 252 6.39 18.50 -3.41
CA ASP A 252 4.94 18.47 -3.16
C ASP A 252 4.32 19.89 -3.15
N GLY A 253 5.01 20.86 -2.55
CA GLY A 253 4.56 22.26 -2.52
C GLY A 253 4.59 22.89 -3.91
N LEU A 254 5.65 22.63 -4.67
CA LEU A 254 5.79 23.08 -6.05
C LEU A 254 4.75 22.46 -6.98
N LEU A 255 4.45 21.16 -6.84
CA LEU A 255 3.36 20.51 -7.57
C LEU A 255 2.00 21.20 -7.33
N LEU A 256 1.71 21.61 -6.10
CA LEU A 256 0.50 22.37 -5.80
C LEU A 256 0.52 23.77 -6.43
N ARG A 257 1.65 24.48 -6.41
CA ARG A 257 1.77 25.79 -7.08
C ARG A 257 1.54 25.69 -8.58
N VAL A 258 2.08 24.63 -9.20
CA VAL A 258 1.82 24.33 -10.62
C VAL A 258 0.33 24.17 -10.85
N ASP A 259 -0.38 23.31 -10.12
CA ASP A 259 -1.84 23.11 -10.29
C ASP A 259 -2.65 24.39 -10.06
N ILE A 260 -2.34 25.15 -9.00
CA ILE A 260 -3.00 26.43 -8.71
C ILE A 260 -2.84 27.40 -9.88
N ALA A 261 -1.61 27.58 -10.38
CA ALA A 261 -1.32 28.47 -11.49
C ALA A 261 -2.00 28.01 -12.79
N TRP A 262 -1.98 26.71 -13.08
CA TRP A 262 -2.66 26.13 -14.24
C TRP A 262 -4.18 26.35 -14.22
N ARG A 263 -4.83 26.10 -13.08
CA ARG A 263 -6.29 26.34 -12.94
C ARG A 263 -6.63 27.82 -13.05
N ALA A 264 -5.76 28.70 -12.56
CA ALA A 264 -5.91 30.14 -12.64
C ALA A 264 -5.49 30.73 -14.01
N GLN A 265 -5.04 29.90 -14.95
CA GLN A 265 -4.50 30.32 -16.25
C GLN A 265 -3.31 31.30 -16.13
N LYS A 266 -2.57 31.24 -15.02
CA LYS A 266 -1.36 32.04 -14.77
C LYS A 266 -0.15 31.29 -15.33
N TRP A 267 0.00 31.29 -16.66
CA TRP A 267 0.99 30.47 -17.35
C TRP A 267 2.44 30.76 -16.97
N ALA A 268 2.79 32.04 -16.76
CA ALA A 268 4.12 32.44 -16.30
C ALA A 268 4.44 31.86 -14.91
N ASP A 269 3.49 31.94 -13.97
CA ASP A 269 3.65 31.36 -12.63
C ASP A 269 3.79 29.83 -12.68
N ALA A 270 3.04 29.18 -13.57
CA ALA A 270 3.14 27.75 -13.79
C ALA A 270 4.53 27.37 -14.34
N ALA A 271 5.04 28.09 -15.34
CA ALA A 271 6.37 27.87 -15.91
C ALA A 271 7.47 28.05 -14.86
N ALA A 272 7.37 29.07 -14.01
CA ALA A 272 8.31 29.30 -12.92
C ALA A 272 8.27 28.17 -11.88
N ALA A 273 7.07 27.73 -11.47
CA ALA A 273 6.90 26.64 -10.51
C ALA A 273 7.40 25.29 -11.06
N ILE A 274 7.17 24.98 -12.34
CA ILE A 274 7.70 23.78 -13.00
C ILE A 274 9.24 23.86 -13.06
N GLY A 275 9.80 25.02 -13.38
CA GLY A 275 11.25 25.23 -13.37
C GLY A 275 11.85 24.92 -12.00
N ALA A 276 11.29 25.48 -10.93
CA ALA A 276 11.72 25.18 -9.57
C ALA A 276 11.54 23.69 -9.21
N LEU A 277 10.51 23.01 -9.72
CA LEU A 277 10.28 21.59 -9.49
C LEU A 277 11.35 20.71 -10.14
N VAL A 278 11.81 21.06 -11.35
CA VAL A 278 12.93 20.38 -12.02
C VAL A 278 14.20 20.47 -11.17
N GLU A 279 14.51 21.67 -10.65
CA GLU A 279 15.66 21.86 -9.75
C GLU A 279 15.50 21.10 -8.43
N ALA A 280 14.33 21.17 -7.79
CA ALA A 280 14.06 20.54 -6.50
C ALA A 280 14.14 19.00 -6.57
N ARG A 281 13.94 18.41 -7.75
CA ARG A 281 14.13 16.97 -8.00
C ARG A 281 15.58 16.59 -8.30
N GLY A 282 16.46 17.57 -8.51
CA GLY A 282 17.86 17.33 -8.84
C GLY A 282 18.07 16.72 -10.23
N GLU A 283 17.20 17.04 -11.18
CA GLU A 283 17.34 16.60 -12.57
C GLU A 283 18.62 17.21 -13.20
N ASP A 284 19.45 16.35 -13.79
CA ASP A 284 20.65 16.77 -14.52
C ASP A 284 20.26 17.24 -15.93
N PRO A 285 20.51 18.50 -16.30
CA PRO A 285 20.21 18.99 -17.65
C PRO A 285 20.90 18.19 -18.77
N ALA A 286 22.05 17.56 -18.51
CA ALA A 286 22.73 16.74 -19.50
C ALA A 286 22.11 15.33 -19.64
N LYS A 287 21.33 14.89 -18.66
CA LYS A 287 20.76 13.54 -18.60
C LYS A 287 19.48 13.51 -17.76
N LEU A 288 18.38 13.92 -18.38
CA LEU A 288 17.06 13.92 -17.77
C LEU A 288 16.55 12.49 -17.54
N SER A 289 15.79 12.31 -16.45
CA SER A 289 14.91 11.16 -16.30
C SER A 289 13.68 11.30 -17.22
N ALA A 290 12.95 10.21 -17.45
CA ALA A 290 11.69 10.28 -18.21
C ALA A 290 10.67 11.27 -17.59
N GLU A 291 10.68 11.38 -16.25
CA GLU A 291 9.84 12.34 -15.52
C GLU A 291 10.38 13.77 -15.69
N GLY A 292 11.70 13.95 -15.71
CA GLY A 292 12.37 15.22 -15.99
C GLY A 292 12.07 15.75 -17.39
N GLU A 293 12.14 14.89 -18.41
CA GLU A 293 11.78 15.24 -19.79
C GLU A 293 10.33 15.73 -19.90
N GLN A 294 9.39 15.05 -19.23
CA GLN A 294 7.98 15.47 -19.18
C GLN A 294 7.81 16.82 -18.47
N LEU A 295 8.53 17.07 -17.37
CA LEU A 295 8.51 18.36 -16.68
C LEU A 295 9.06 19.49 -17.56
N VAL A 296 10.15 19.25 -18.28
CA VAL A 296 10.75 20.23 -19.20
C VAL A 296 9.79 20.54 -20.35
N LEU A 297 9.15 19.53 -20.95
CA LEU A 297 8.12 19.75 -21.97
C LEU A 297 6.95 20.57 -21.42
N ASN A 298 6.43 20.24 -20.23
CA ASN A 298 5.34 20.98 -19.59
C ASN A 298 5.73 22.43 -19.30
N ARG A 299 7.00 22.70 -18.97
CA ARG A 299 7.52 24.07 -18.83
C ARG A 299 7.53 24.80 -20.17
N ALA A 300 7.95 24.14 -21.25
CA ALA A 300 7.92 24.73 -22.60
C ALA A 300 6.48 25.11 -23.00
N VAL A 301 5.50 24.24 -22.74
CA VAL A 301 4.08 24.53 -22.96
C VAL A 301 3.64 25.76 -22.16
N ALA A 302 3.95 25.83 -20.87
CA ALA A 302 3.57 26.97 -20.02
C ALA A 302 4.22 28.29 -20.47
N LEU A 303 5.49 28.27 -20.88
CA LEU A 303 6.20 29.44 -21.42
C LEU A 303 5.59 29.89 -22.75
N SER A 304 5.25 28.95 -23.64
CA SER A 304 4.58 29.24 -24.91
C SER A 304 3.21 29.90 -24.69
N LEU A 305 2.39 29.37 -23.78
CA LEU A 305 1.11 29.98 -23.41
C LEU A 305 1.26 31.37 -22.76
N ALA A 306 2.36 31.59 -22.04
CA ALA A 306 2.72 32.88 -21.46
C ALA A 306 3.32 33.88 -22.48
N ALA A 307 3.61 33.43 -23.71
CA ALA A 307 4.38 34.17 -24.70
C ALA A 307 5.78 34.62 -24.22
N ASP A 308 6.43 33.79 -23.40
CA ASP A 308 7.77 34.04 -22.86
C ASP A 308 8.86 33.47 -23.78
N HIS A 309 9.26 34.27 -24.77
CA HIS A 309 10.28 33.91 -25.76
C HIS A 309 11.67 33.72 -25.17
N ASP A 310 12.07 34.60 -24.25
CA ASP A 310 13.39 34.52 -23.60
C ASP A 310 13.47 33.26 -22.74
N GLY A 311 12.39 32.92 -22.03
CA GLY A 311 12.26 31.68 -21.29
C GLY A 311 12.34 30.44 -22.18
N LEU A 312 11.67 30.42 -23.33
CA LEU A 312 11.72 29.30 -24.29
C LEU A 312 13.13 29.12 -24.86
N LYS A 313 13.80 30.22 -25.22
CA LYS A 313 15.19 30.18 -25.70
C LYS A 313 16.13 29.64 -24.62
N ALA A 314 16.04 30.17 -23.40
CA ALA A 314 16.85 29.69 -22.28
C ALA A 314 16.59 28.20 -21.96
N LEU A 315 15.34 27.76 -22.11
CA LEU A 315 14.98 26.35 -21.93
C LEU A 315 15.62 25.46 -23.00
N ARG A 316 15.61 25.90 -24.27
CA ARG A 316 16.28 25.21 -25.38
C ARG A 316 17.79 25.16 -25.18
N ASP A 317 18.41 26.28 -24.84
CA ASP A 317 19.86 26.38 -24.65
C ASP A 317 20.33 25.44 -23.53
N ARG A 318 19.48 25.21 -22.52
CA ARG A 318 19.81 24.36 -21.37
C ARG A 318 19.50 22.87 -21.57
N PHE A 319 18.38 22.53 -22.21
CA PHE A 319 17.87 21.15 -22.28
C PHE A 319 17.76 20.59 -23.72
N GLY A 320 18.16 21.36 -24.74
CA GLY A 320 18.01 20.98 -26.15
C GLY A 320 18.65 19.63 -26.48
N ASP A 321 19.87 19.39 -26.02
CA ASP A 321 20.59 18.14 -26.28
C ASP A 321 19.90 16.94 -25.63
N SER A 322 19.50 17.05 -24.36
CA SER A 322 18.81 15.96 -23.64
C SER A 322 17.41 15.69 -24.21
N MET A 323 16.66 16.74 -24.55
CA MET A 323 15.31 16.61 -25.09
C MET A 323 15.30 16.13 -26.54
N GLY A 324 16.33 16.48 -27.32
CA GLY A 324 16.45 16.10 -28.74
C GLY A 324 16.69 14.61 -28.97
N ALA A 325 17.15 13.87 -27.95
CA ALA A 325 17.32 12.42 -27.99
C ALA A 325 16.11 11.65 -27.41
N GLY A 326 15.16 12.36 -26.80
CA GLY A 326 14.03 11.79 -26.07
C GLY A 326 12.76 11.61 -26.91
N PRO A 327 11.72 10.98 -26.34
CA PRO A 327 10.42 10.78 -26.99
C PRO A 327 9.67 12.08 -27.30
N PHE A 328 10.06 13.20 -26.69
CA PHE A 328 9.42 14.51 -26.86
C PHE A 328 10.20 15.47 -27.77
N ALA A 329 11.22 14.99 -28.48
CA ALA A 329 12.13 15.81 -29.29
C ALA A 329 11.39 16.74 -30.26
N ASP A 330 10.47 16.21 -31.07
CA ASP A 330 9.73 16.98 -32.08
C ASP A 330 8.84 18.06 -31.44
N ALA A 331 8.12 17.70 -30.38
CA ALA A 331 7.23 18.64 -29.67
C ALA A 331 8.02 19.76 -29.00
N PHE A 332 9.15 19.42 -28.35
CA PHE A 332 10.02 20.39 -27.71
C PHE A 332 10.68 21.32 -28.72
N ALA A 333 11.19 20.79 -29.84
CA ALA A 333 11.80 21.59 -30.90
C ALA A 333 10.79 22.56 -31.54
N LEU A 334 9.53 22.13 -31.72
CA LEU A 334 8.46 22.96 -32.25
C LEU A 334 8.12 24.13 -31.30
N LEU A 335 7.88 23.83 -30.02
CA LEU A 335 7.53 24.81 -28.99
C LEU A 335 8.66 25.79 -28.70
N THR A 336 9.90 25.34 -28.84
CA THR A 336 11.08 26.17 -28.68
C THR A 336 11.64 26.55 -30.05
N SER A 337 10.87 26.84 -31.08
CA SER A 337 11.45 27.28 -32.37
C SER A 337 11.75 28.78 -32.38
N ASP A 338 12.89 29.19 -32.95
CA ASP A 338 13.28 30.62 -33.06
C ASP A 338 12.45 31.42 -34.08
N PHE A 339 11.76 30.71 -34.98
CA PHE A 339 11.08 31.30 -36.13
C PHE A 339 9.56 31.40 -35.98
N ALA A 340 9.00 30.90 -34.86
CA ALA A 340 7.58 30.98 -34.61
C ALA A 340 7.28 32.11 -33.62
N GLU A 341 6.38 33.02 -33.99
CA GLU A 341 5.77 33.96 -33.06
C GLU A 341 5.02 33.17 -31.97
N ALA A 342 5.09 33.59 -30.70
CA ALA A 342 4.49 32.83 -29.60
C ALA A 342 2.98 32.65 -29.79
N ASP A 343 2.32 33.64 -30.41
CA ASP A 343 0.91 33.54 -30.76
C ASP A 343 0.61 32.41 -31.77
N ALA A 344 1.55 32.08 -32.65
CA ALA A 344 1.42 30.97 -33.59
C ALA A 344 1.59 29.60 -32.89
N LEU A 345 2.27 29.56 -31.74
CA LEU A 345 2.50 28.33 -30.96
C LEU A 345 1.41 28.06 -29.92
N LYS A 346 0.59 29.06 -29.56
CA LYS A 346 -0.52 28.89 -28.60
C LYS A 346 -1.47 27.74 -28.96
N PRO A 347 -1.95 27.55 -30.20
CA PRO A 347 -2.82 26.43 -30.53
C PRO A 347 -2.16 25.06 -30.31
N VAL A 348 -0.87 24.94 -30.59
CA VAL A 348 -0.08 23.71 -30.36
C VAL A 348 0.07 23.47 -28.86
N ALA A 349 0.40 24.51 -28.10
CA ALA A 349 0.49 24.45 -26.64
C ALA A 349 -0.86 24.11 -26.00
N GLU A 350 -1.98 24.61 -26.54
CA GLU A 350 -3.34 24.29 -26.11
C GLU A 350 -3.72 22.83 -26.39
N GLN A 351 -3.26 22.27 -27.51
CA GLN A 351 -3.42 20.83 -27.78
C GLN A 351 -2.59 19.98 -26.83
N LEU A 352 -1.33 20.38 -26.57
CA LEU A 352 -0.42 19.67 -25.67
C LEU A 352 -0.81 19.81 -24.19
N LYS A 353 -1.51 20.89 -23.81
CA LYS A 353 -2.10 21.05 -22.47
C LYS A 353 -3.02 19.90 -22.08
N GLY A 354 -3.63 19.22 -23.06
CA GLY A 354 -4.48 18.04 -22.85
C GLY A 354 -3.71 16.70 -22.75
N VAL A 355 -2.43 16.68 -23.12
CA VAL A 355 -1.58 15.47 -23.16
C VAL A 355 -0.73 15.43 -21.88
N GLU A 356 -1.10 14.53 -20.96
CA GLU A 356 -0.41 14.20 -19.70
C GLU A 356 0.28 15.37 -18.97
N GLN A 357 -0.53 16.16 -18.27
CA GLN A 357 -0.03 17.12 -17.29
C GLN A 357 0.76 16.40 -16.19
N VAL A 358 1.72 17.13 -15.60
CA VAL A 358 2.48 16.71 -14.40
C VAL A 358 1.57 15.92 -13.45
N GLU A 359 2.02 14.74 -12.99
CA GLU A 359 1.29 13.95 -11.99
C GLU A 359 0.83 14.90 -10.87
N GLY A 360 -0.48 15.16 -10.81
CA GLY A 360 -1.03 16.12 -9.87
C GLY A 360 -0.74 15.67 -8.43
N PHE A 361 -0.70 16.61 -7.49
CA PHE A 361 -0.40 16.36 -6.08
C PHE A 361 -1.11 15.10 -5.51
N LEU A 362 -2.40 14.92 -5.79
CA LEU A 362 -3.16 13.75 -5.31
C LEU A 362 -2.78 12.43 -5.98
N ALA A 363 -2.34 12.45 -7.24
CA ALA A 363 -1.86 11.26 -7.94
C ALA A 363 -0.54 10.78 -7.32
N ALA A 364 0.41 11.69 -7.12
CA ALA A 364 1.65 11.42 -6.40
C ALA A 364 1.38 10.90 -4.98
N TYR A 365 0.41 11.50 -4.28
CA TYR A 365 -0.01 11.04 -2.96
C TYR A 365 -0.63 9.64 -2.99
N ARG A 366 -1.51 9.34 -3.95
CA ARG A 366 -2.09 8.00 -4.12
C ARG A 366 -1.00 6.94 -4.34
N LYS A 367 -0.02 7.24 -5.20
CA LYS A 367 1.17 6.40 -5.42
C LYS A 367 1.95 6.19 -4.12
N ARG A 368 2.13 7.24 -3.31
CA ARG A 368 2.79 7.14 -2.00
C ARG A 368 1.99 6.30 -1.01
N LEU A 369 0.67 6.40 -0.92
CA LEU A 369 -0.15 5.49 -0.08
C LEU A 369 0.01 4.03 -0.52
N GLN A 370 0.06 3.81 -1.84
CA GLN A 370 0.27 2.48 -2.40
C GLN A 370 1.67 1.91 -2.09
N LEU A 371 2.68 2.76 -1.98
CA LEU A 371 4.07 2.40 -1.65
C LEU A 371 4.36 2.35 -0.15
N ALA A 372 3.79 3.26 0.65
CA ALA A 372 3.95 3.31 2.11
C ALA A 372 3.38 2.06 2.79
N SER A 373 2.27 1.55 2.25
CA SER A 373 1.75 0.23 2.62
C SER A 373 2.72 -0.93 2.36
N LEU A 374 3.78 -0.73 1.56
CA LEU A 374 4.85 -1.69 1.30
C LEU A 374 6.12 -1.41 2.14
N SER A 375 6.38 -0.15 2.54
CA SER A 375 7.65 0.27 3.18
C SER A 375 7.61 0.45 4.70
N ASP A 376 6.49 0.87 5.31
CA ASP A 376 6.31 0.82 6.79
C ASP A 376 6.39 -0.63 7.33
N GLN A 377 6.35 -1.63 6.43
CA GLN A 377 6.47 -3.06 6.72
C GLN A 377 7.88 -3.63 6.45
N ALA A 378 8.78 -2.88 5.80
CA ALA A 378 10.14 -3.33 5.48
C ALA A 378 11.15 -2.97 6.59
N THR A 379 10.94 -1.87 7.31
CA THR A 379 11.74 -1.44 8.46
C THR A 379 11.59 -2.34 9.70
N THR A 380 10.67 -3.31 9.67
CA THR A 380 10.45 -4.29 10.75
C THR A 380 10.98 -5.68 10.45
N ARG A 381 11.66 -5.93 9.31
CA ARG A 381 12.31 -7.22 9.04
C ARG A 381 13.48 -7.44 10.01
N PRO A 382 13.46 -8.44 10.92
CA PRO A 382 14.71 -8.98 11.41
C PRO A 382 15.36 -9.73 10.25
N VAL A 383 16.61 -9.39 9.95
CA VAL A 383 17.46 -10.23 9.10
C VAL A 383 17.49 -11.62 9.76
N PRO A 384 17.06 -12.70 9.08
CA PRO A 384 17.31 -14.03 9.61
C PRO A 384 18.82 -14.23 9.64
N ALA A 385 19.37 -14.40 10.85
CA ALA A 385 20.75 -14.85 11.01
C ALA A 385 20.92 -16.22 10.32
N PRO A 386 22.10 -16.49 9.73
CA PRO A 386 22.34 -17.65 8.88
C PRO A 386 22.13 -19.00 9.56
#